data_AF-A0A9X1UUR9-F1
#
_entry.id   AF-A0A9X1UUR9-F1
#
_cell.length_a   1.000
_cell.length_b   1.000
_cell.length_c   1.000
_cell.angle_alpha   90.00
_cell.angle_beta   90.00
_cell.angle_gamma   90.00
#
_symmetry.space_group_name_H-M   'P 1'
#
loop_
_entity.id
_entity.type
_entity.pdbx_description
1 polymer ?
#
loop_
_entity_poly.entity_id
_entity_poly.type
_entity_poly.pdbx_seq_one_letter_code
_entity_poly.pdbx_strand_id
1 'polypeptide(L)'
;MSVTLTINESKLLAKLIDSFKDKDKLNDEHTLIKALSKKSSLSDSDVKKLKLLLAAEKSKILAKENKRKAKAAVKLDQQERQSYIENRQKRFGMVFIEELKKFSEQHLDMSLLAFISLLKENEAFQESEKKWLSNFVSDETQNSLMNQVEINTSSQKIF
;
A
#
# COMPACT_ATOMS: atom_id res chain seq x y z
N MET A 1 -13.28 37.97 34.81
CA MET A 1 -14.09 37.00 34.05
C MET A 1 -13.91 35.62 34.68
N SER A 2 -14.99 34.92 35.02
CA SER A 2 -14.93 33.54 35.53
C SER A 2 -14.46 32.59 34.42
N VAL A 3 -13.58 31.65 34.75
CA VAL A 3 -13.07 30.67 33.80
C VAL A 3 -14.00 29.46 33.78
N THR A 4 -14.61 29.16 32.63
CA THR A 4 -15.54 28.03 32.47
C THR A 4 -15.09 27.09 31.36
N LEU A 5 -15.49 25.81 31.43
CA LEU A 5 -15.25 24.83 30.36
C LEU A 5 -16.09 25.17 29.13
N THR A 6 -15.51 24.99 27.95
CA THR A 6 -16.24 25.01 26.68
C THR A 6 -17.11 23.77 26.53
N ILE A 7 -18.10 23.81 25.64
CA ILE A 7 -18.99 22.68 25.34
C ILE A 7 -18.17 21.43 24.94
N ASN A 8 -17.11 21.60 24.16
CA ASN A 8 -16.28 20.48 23.71
C ASN A 8 -15.45 19.87 24.85
N GLU A 9 -14.93 20.71 25.74
CA GLU A 9 -14.22 20.25 26.94
C GLU A 9 -15.17 19.48 27.87
N SER A 10 -16.39 20.00 28.08
CA SER A 10 -17.42 19.32 28.90
C SER A 10 -17.84 17.97 28.30
N LYS A 11 -18.01 17.89 26.97
CA LYS A 11 -18.28 16.63 26.26
C LYS A 11 -17.13 15.63 26.41
N LEU A 12 -15.89 16.08 26.28
CA LEU A 12 -14.72 15.23 26.47
C LEU A 12 -14.63 14.73 27.92
N LEU A 13 -14.85 15.60 28.90
CA LEU A 13 -14.87 15.24 30.31
C LEU A 13 -15.93 14.17 30.58
N ALA A 14 -17.17 14.35 30.12
CA ALA A 14 -18.22 13.36 30.32
C ALA A 14 -17.85 11.98 29.77
N LYS A 15 -17.29 11.92 28.56
CA LYS A 15 -16.79 10.67 27.96
C LYS A 15 -15.68 10.02 28.79
N LEU A 16 -14.73 10.83 29.29
CA LEU A 16 -13.64 10.33 30.12
C LEU A 16 -14.18 9.75 31.44
N ILE A 17 -15.05 10.47 32.13
CA ILE A 17 -15.66 10.00 33.38
C ILE A 17 -16.42 8.70 33.18
N ASP A 18 -17.15 8.57 32.08
CA ASP A 18 -17.83 7.31 31.74
C ASP A 18 -16.83 6.17 31.53
N SER A 19 -15.76 6.41 30.75
CA SER A 19 -14.68 5.42 30.52
C SER A 19 -13.88 5.03 31.77
N PHE A 20 -13.98 5.82 32.84
CA PHE A 20 -13.31 5.56 34.12
C PHE A 20 -14.14 4.67 35.04
N LYS A 21 -15.39 4.35 34.71
CA LYS A 21 -16.23 3.44 35.49
C LYS A 21 -15.76 2.00 35.34
N ASP A 22 -15.35 1.63 34.14
CA ASP A 22 -14.98 0.25 33.78
C ASP A 22 -13.49 -0.07 34.02
N LYS A 23 -12.77 0.79 34.76
CA LYS A 23 -11.34 0.63 35.02
C LYS A 23 -11.05 0.41 36.49
N ASP A 24 -10.40 -0.72 36.80
CA ASP A 24 -9.95 -1.06 38.14
C ASP A 24 -8.86 -0.11 38.66
N LYS A 25 -8.00 0.41 37.77
CA LYS A 25 -6.95 1.37 38.10
C LYS A 25 -6.88 2.50 37.08
N LEU A 26 -6.87 3.74 37.58
CA LEU A 26 -6.65 4.95 36.80
C LEU A 26 -5.20 5.41 36.99
N ASN A 27 -4.64 6.06 35.98
CA ASN A 27 -3.37 6.77 36.13
C ASN A 27 -3.58 8.07 36.92
N ASP A 28 -2.48 8.74 37.28
CA ASP A 28 -2.51 9.93 38.13
C ASP A 28 -3.31 11.08 37.50
N GLU A 29 -3.15 11.32 36.19
CA GLU A 29 -3.89 12.35 35.47
C GLU A 29 -5.40 12.06 35.45
N HIS A 30 -5.79 10.80 35.21
CA HIS A 30 -7.19 10.36 35.17
C HIS A 30 -7.82 10.37 36.56
N THR A 31 -7.07 9.99 37.59
CA THR A 31 -7.47 10.11 38.99
C THR A 31 -7.76 11.57 39.34
N LEU A 32 -6.88 12.47 38.93
CA LEU A 32 -7.02 13.90 39.14
C LEU A 32 -8.21 14.51 38.38
N ILE A 33 -8.45 14.11 37.13
CA ILE A 33 -9.65 14.51 36.37
C ILE A 33 -10.91 14.05 37.10
N LYS A 34 -10.96 12.79 37.56
CA LYS A 34 -12.11 12.21 38.28
C LYS A 34 -12.33 12.88 39.64
N ALA A 35 -11.26 13.27 40.34
CA ALA A 35 -11.36 14.00 41.60
C ALA A 35 -11.91 15.43 41.40
N LEU A 36 -11.41 16.14 40.38
CA LEU A 36 -11.89 17.48 40.04
C LEU A 36 -13.35 17.46 39.59
N SER A 37 -13.76 16.47 38.78
CA SER A 37 -15.14 16.38 38.28
C SER A 37 -16.18 16.10 39.37
N LYS A 38 -15.76 15.62 40.54
CA LYS A 38 -16.64 15.31 41.69
C LYS A 38 -16.82 16.49 42.64
N LYS A 39 -16.02 17.56 42.51
CA LYS A 39 -16.15 18.73 43.36
C LYS A 39 -17.50 19.41 43.10
N SER A 40 -18.25 19.69 44.15
CA SER A 40 -19.54 20.40 44.09
C SER A 40 -19.40 21.84 43.59
N SER A 41 -18.24 22.46 43.84
CA SER A 41 -17.85 23.77 43.30
C SER A 41 -16.40 23.73 42.83
N LEU A 42 -16.14 24.33 41.66
CA LEU A 42 -14.81 24.44 41.08
C LEU A 42 -14.32 25.88 41.22
N SER A 43 -13.13 26.06 41.79
CA SER A 43 -12.44 27.36 41.74
C SER A 43 -11.94 27.66 40.33
N ASP A 44 -11.65 28.93 40.01
CA ASP A 44 -11.03 29.28 38.73
C ASP A 44 -9.70 28.53 38.50
N SER A 45 -8.96 28.23 39.57
CA SER A 45 -7.74 27.41 39.52
C SER A 45 -8.05 25.96 39.14
N ASP A 46 -9.09 25.37 39.74
CA ASP A 46 -9.55 24.02 39.40
C ASP A 46 -9.98 23.93 37.93
N VAL A 47 -10.71 24.93 37.43
CA VAL A 47 -11.13 24.95 36.02
C VAL A 47 -9.93 25.07 35.09
N LYS A 48 -8.96 25.94 35.39
CA LYS A 48 -7.70 26.05 34.61
C LYS A 48 -6.94 24.72 34.57
N LYS A 49 -6.82 24.05 35.72
CA LYS A 49 -6.16 22.75 35.84
C LYS A 49 -6.89 21.68 35.03
N LEU A 50 -8.22 21.65 35.10
CA LEU A 50 -9.05 20.70 34.35
C LEU A 50 -8.92 20.93 32.83
N LYS A 51 -8.91 22.18 32.37
CA LYS A 51 -8.67 22.52 30.96
C LYS A 51 -7.32 22.00 30.47
N LEU A 52 -6.25 22.18 31.25
CA LEU A 52 -4.92 21.70 30.90
C LEU A 52 -4.89 20.16 30.75
N LEU A 53 -5.51 19.45 31.70
CA LEU A 53 -5.61 17.99 31.66
C LEU A 53 -6.43 17.50 30.45
N LEU A 54 -7.55 18.16 30.16
CA LEU A 54 -8.40 17.83 29.00
C LEU A 54 -7.68 18.11 27.67
N ALA A 55 -6.90 19.19 27.59
CA ALA A 55 -6.08 19.49 26.42
C ALA A 55 -5.01 18.42 26.19
N ALA A 56 -4.32 18.00 27.25
CA ALA A 56 -3.34 16.91 27.19
C ALA A 56 -3.97 15.60 26.73
N GLU A 57 -5.12 15.22 27.29
CA GLU A 57 -5.83 14.00 26.91
C GLU A 57 -6.34 14.06 25.46
N LYS A 58 -6.88 15.20 25.03
CA LYS A 58 -7.28 15.42 23.63
C LYS A 58 -6.11 15.22 22.68
N SER A 59 -4.94 15.76 23.02
CA SER A 59 -3.71 15.58 22.23
C SER A 59 -3.29 14.11 22.15
N LYS A 60 -3.33 13.37 23.26
CA LYS A 60 -3.04 11.92 23.31
C LYS A 60 -4.01 11.12 22.44
N ILE A 61 -5.30 11.46 22.46
CA ILE A 61 -6.33 10.83 21.62
C ILE A 61 -6.02 11.06 20.13
N LEU A 62 -5.77 12.31 19.73
CA LEU A 62 -5.43 12.67 18.35
C LEU A 62 -4.16 11.96 17.87
N ALA A 63 -3.11 11.92 18.69
CA ALA A 63 -1.87 11.22 18.35
C ALA A 63 -2.11 9.72 18.12
N LYS A 64 -2.91 9.07 18.96
CA LYS A 64 -3.28 7.65 18.78
C LYS A 64 -4.09 7.42 17.51
N GLU A 65 -5.05 8.31 17.20
CA GLU A 65 -5.86 8.23 16.00
C GLU A 65 -5.01 8.40 14.74
N ASN A 66 -4.14 9.42 14.69
CA ASN A 66 -3.24 9.64 13.57
C ASN A 66 -2.28 8.47 13.36
N LYS A 67 -1.74 7.90 14.44
CA LYS A 67 -0.91 6.69 14.37
C LYS A 67 -1.68 5.50 13.80
N ARG A 68 -2.96 5.33 14.16
CA ARG A 68 -3.82 4.26 13.60
C ARG A 68 -4.07 4.47 12.12
N LYS A 69 -4.42 5.70 11.70
CA LYS A 69 -4.64 6.05 10.29
C LYS A 69 -3.39 5.82 9.45
N ALA A 70 -2.22 6.27 9.92
CA ALA A 70 -0.95 6.04 9.24
C ALA A 70 -0.64 4.53 9.09
N LYS A 71 -0.83 3.73 10.14
CA LYS A 71 -0.66 2.27 10.07
C LYS A 71 -1.63 1.61 9.08
N ALA A 72 -2.88 2.07 9.03
CA ALA A 72 -3.87 1.55 8.09
C ALA A 72 -3.50 1.87 6.64
N ALA A 73 -3.04 3.10 6.37
CA ALA A 73 -2.57 3.51 5.05
C ALA A 73 -1.37 2.68 4.57
N VAL A 74 -0.39 2.44 5.44
CA VAL A 74 0.77 1.59 5.11
C VAL A 74 0.35 0.16 4.79
N LYS A 75 -0.60 -0.41 5.54
CA LYS A 75 -1.10 -1.76 5.27
C LYS A 75 -1.84 -1.83 3.93
N LEU A 76 -2.63 -0.82 3.60
CA LEU A 76 -3.34 -0.75 2.33
C LEU A 76 -2.36 -0.67 1.15
N ASP A 77 -1.37 0.23 1.21
CA ASP A 77 -0.32 0.34 0.17
C ASP A 77 0.47 -0.97 0.01
N GLN A 78 0.79 -1.65 1.12
CA GLN A 78 1.45 -2.97 1.04
C GLN A 78 0.56 -4.02 0.35
N GLN A 79 -0.74 -4.04 0.65
CA GLN A 79 -1.69 -4.95 0.03
C GLN A 79 -1.86 -4.68 -1.46
N GLU A 80 -1.95 -3.40 -1.86
CA GLU A 80 -2.05 -2.99 -3.26
C GLU A 80 -0.80 -3.38 -4.05
N ARG A 81 0.39 -3.17 -3.48
CA ARG A 81 1.66 -3.61 -4.11
C ARG A 81 1.72 -5.12 -4.27
N GLN A 82 1.31 -5.87 -3.25
CA GLN A 82 1.30 -7.33 -3.31
C GLN A 82 0.33 -7.81 -4.39
N SER A 83 -0.88 -7.24 -4.45
CA SER A 83 -1.86 -7.57 -5.49
C SER A 83 -1.34 -7.23 -6.89
N TYR A 84 -0.64 -6.10 -7.06
CA TYR A 84 -0.02 -5.73 -8.32
C TYR A 84 1.01 -6.77 -8.79
N ILE A 85 1.89 -7.24 -7.89
CA ILE A 85 2.90 -8.26 -8.19
C ILE A 85 2.25 -9.58 -8.59
N GLU A 86 1.26 -10.05 -7.81
CA GLU A 86 0.56 -11.30 -8.10
C GLU A 86 -0.19 -11.26 -9.43
N ASN A 87 -0.88 -10.15 -9.72
CA ASN A 87 -1.59 -9.96 -10.98
C ASN A 87 -0.63 -9.90 -12.16
N ARG A 88 0.52 -9.25 -12.00
CA ARG A 88 1.58 -9.26 -13.01
C ARG A 88 2.07 -10.68 -13.27
N GLN A 89 2.43 -11.43 -12.23
CA GLN A 89 2.90 -12.82 -12.38
C GLN A 89 1.86 -13.72 -13.06
N LYS A 90 0.58 -13.59 -12.69
CA LYS A 90 -0.53 -14.30 -13.34
C LYS A 90 -0.66 -13.96 -14.83
N ARG A 91 -0.59 -12.67 -15.19
CA ARG A 91 -0.62 -12.23 -16.59
C ARG A 91 0.54 -12.85 -17.38
N PHE A 92 1.76 -12.76 -16.86
CA PHE A 92 2.92 -13.38 -17.50
C PHE A 92 2.74 -14.88 -17.71
N GLY A 93 2.32 -15.62 -16.68
CA GLY A 93 2.08 -17.06 -16.79
C GLY A 93 1.00 -17.41 -17.82
N MET A 94 -0.11 -16.65 -17.83
CA MET A 94 -1.22 -16.85 -18.77
C MET A 94 -0.79 -16.61 -20.22
N VAL A 95 -0.20 -15.45 -20.50
CA VAL A 95 0.27 -15.10 -21.85
C VAL A 95 1.33 -16.09 -22.33
N PHE A 96 2.27 -16.48 -21.45
CA PHE A 96 3.29 -17.46 -21.78
C PHE A 96 2.69 -18.80 -22.23
N ILE A 97 1.70 -19.32 -21.48
CA ILE A 97 1.01 -20.57 -21.83
C ILE A 97 0.20 -20.43 -23.12
N GLU A 98 -0.50 -19.31 -23.31
CA GLU A 98 -1.32 -19.09 -24.52
C GLU A 98 -0.47 -18.96 -25.78
N GLU A 99 0.68 -18.28 -25.70
CA GLU A 99 1.61 -18.24 -26.84
C GLU A 99 2.18 -19.63 -27.15
N LEU A 100 2.58 -20.41 -26.13
CA LEU A 100 3.07 -21.78 -26.36
C LEU A 100 2.02 -22.69 -27.00
N LYS A 101 0.74 -22.56 -26.63
CA LYS A 101 -0.34 -23.35 -27.22
C LYS A 101 -0.46 -23.13 -28.73
N LYS A 102 -0.08 -21.97 -29.27
CA LYS A 102 -0.13 -21.71 -30.72
C LYS A 102 0.84 -22.60 -31.52
N PHE A 103 1.79 -23.22 -30.83
CA PHE A 103 2.78 -24.11 -31.43
C PHE A 103 2.57 -25.58 -31.05
N SER A 104 1.44 -25.94 -30.44
CA SER A 104 1.20 -27.31 -29.93
C SER A 104 1.26 -28.40 -31.00
N GLU A 105 1.10 -28.03 -32.27
CA GLU A 105 1.09 -28.95 -33.43
C GLU A 105 2.39 -28.91 -34.24
N GLN A 106 3.37 -28.08 -33.84
CA GLN A 106 4.64 -27.89 -34.55
C GLN A 106 5.82 -28.17 -33.61
N HIS A 107 6.91 -28.70 -34.16
CA HIS A 107 8.16 -28.77 -33.41
C HIS A 107 8.68 -27.35 -33.22
N LEU A 108 8.77 -26.89 -31.96
CA LEU A 108 9.18 -25.53 -31.65
C LEU A 108 10.69 -25.37 -31.85
N ASP A 109 11.12 -25.00 -33.06
CA ASP A 109 12.50 -24.57 -33.33
C ASP A 109 12.57 -23.03 -33.29
N MET A 110 12.34 -22.48 -32.09
CA MET A 110 12.35 -21.03 -31.84
C MET A 110 13.36 -20.71 -30.75
N SER A 111 14.18 -19.68 -30.97
CA SER A 111 15.08 -19.17 -29.94
C SER A 111 14.31 -18.48 -28.80
N LEU A 112 14.86 -18.51 -27.60
CA LEU A 112 14.28 -17.81 -26.44
C LEU A 112 14.07 -16.31 -26.73
N LEU A 113 15.00 -15.68 -27.47
CA LEU A 113 14.89 -14.28 -27.85
C LEU A 113 13.69 -14.03 -28.76
N ALA A 114 13.51 -14.84 -29.80
CA ALA A 114 12.35 -14.75 -30.70
C ALA A 114 11.03 -14.95 -29.94
N PHE A 115 11.02 -15.87 -28.97
CA PHE A 115 9.85 -16.07 -28.12
C PHE A 115 9.57 -14.88 -27.19
N ILE A 116 10.60 -14.28 -26.60
CA ILE A 116 10.43 -13.06 -25.78
C ILE A 116 9.95 -11.88 -26.63
N SER A 117 10.42 -11.74 -27.87
CA SER A 117 9.89 -10.75 -28.82
C SER A 117 8.41 -10.98 -29.09
N LEU A 118 7.99 -12.23 -29.33
CA LEU A 118 6.58 -12.58 -29.50
C LEU A 118 5.74 -12.22 -28.26
N LEU A 119 6.22 -12.58 -27.07
CA LEU A 119 5.55 -12.22 -25.81
C LEU A 119 5.38 -10.71 -25.68
N LYS A 120 6.41 -9.92 -25.98
CA LYS A 120 6.39 -8.46 -25.88
C LYS A 120 5.28 -7.82 -26.73
N GLU A 121 5.01 -8.37 -27.91
CA GLU A 121 3.98 -7.83 -28.80
C GLU A 121 2.55 -8.17 -28.33
N ASN A 122 2.37 -9.11 -27.40
CA ASN A 122 1.05 -9.49 -26.91
C ASN A 122 0.32 -8.31 -26.23
N GLU A 123 -0.93 -8.07 -26.63
CA GLU A 123 -1.76 -6.95 -26.18
C GLU A 123 -2.19 -7.04 -24.71
N ALA A 124 -2.17 -8.25 -24.12
CA ALA A 124 -2.52 -8.44 -22.72
C ALA A 124 -1.48 -7.86 -21.75
N PHE A 125 -0.26 -7.54 -22.24
CA PHE A 125 0.76 -6.88 -21.45
C PHE A 125 0.61 -5.36 -21.43
N GLN A 126 0.84 -4.80 -20.25
CA GLN A 126 0.94 -3.37 -20.01
C GLN A 126 2.26 -2.82 -20.55
N GLU A 127 2.31 -1.51 -20.82
CA GLU A 127 3.52 -0.85 -21.34
C GLU A 127 4.76 -1.08 -20.46
N SER A 128 4.58 -1.06 -19.13
CA SER A 128 5.68 -1.35 -18.19
C SER A 128 6.21 -2.78 -18.29
N GLU A 129 5.36 -3.74 -18.65
CA GLU A 129 5.70 -5.15 -18.82
C GLU A 129 6.40 -5.36 -20.16
N LYS A 130 5.89 -4.72 -21.23
CA LYS A 130 6.53 -4.67 -22.55
C LYS A 130 7.91 -4.04 -22.48
N LYS A 131 8.05 -2.92 -21.77
CA LYS A 131 9.35 -2.27 -21.51
C LYS A 131 10.31 -3.19 -20.75
N TRP A 132 9.82 -3.93 -19.76
CA TRP A 132 10.64 -4.90 -19.05
C TRP A 132 11.11 -6.04 -19.96
N LEU A 133 10.24 -6.55 -20.84
CA LEU A 133 10.59 -7.56 -21.85
C LEU A 133 11.61 -7.03 -22.88
N SER A 134 11.51 -5.75 -23.27
CA SER A 134 12.49 -5.12 -24.18
C SER A 134 13.92 -5.14 -23.66
N ASN A 135 14.13 -5.19 -22.34
CA ASN A 135 15.49 -5.28 -21.78
C ASN A 135 16.21 -6.59 -22.15
N PHE A 136 15.46 -7.60 -22.58
CA PHE A 136 16.00 -8.89 -23.02
C PHE A 136 16.18 -8.97 -24.54
N VAL A 137 15.58 -8.05 -25.29
CA VAL A 137 15.58 -8.02 -26.75
C VAL A 137 16.30 -6.75 -27.17
N SER A 138 17.62 -6.78 -27.24
CA SER A 138 18.41 -5.64 -27.72
C SER A 138 18.14 -5.38 -29.21
N ASP A 139 18.12 -4.12 -29.65
CA ASP A 139 17.95 -3.74 -31.06
C ASP A 139 19.07 -4.32 -31.96
N GLU A 140 20.27 -4.56 -31.41
CA GLU A 140 21.39 -5.20 -32.13
C GLU A 140 21.12 -6.67 -32.50
N THR A 141 20.28 -7.36 -31.74
CA THR A 141 19.95 -8.78 -32.00
C THR A 141 18.99 -8.97 -33.16
N GLN A 142 18.16 -7.98 -33.51
CA GLN A 142 17.32 -8.04 -34.71
C GLN A 142 18.18 -8.05 -35.99
N ASN A 143 19.27 -7.28 -36.03
CA ASN A 143 20.22 -7.30 -37.15
C ASN A 143 20.98 -8.64 -37.24
N SER A 144 21.32 -9.26 -36.11
CA SER A 144 21.97 -10.58 -36.11
C SER A 144 21.03 -11.72 -36.55
N LEU A 145 19.74 -11.65 -36.21
CA LEU A 145 18.75 -12.65 -36.61
C LEU A 145 18.37 -12.54 -38.09
N MET A 146 18.24 -11.33 -38.65
CA MET A 146 18.05 -11.16 -40.11
C MET A 146 19.27 -11.67 -40.90
N ASN A 147 20.49 -11.41 -40.43
CA ASN A 147 21.70 -11.92 -41.08
C ASN A 147 21.78 -13.46 -41.07
N GLN A 148 21.32 -14.14 -40.02
CA GLN A 148 21.30 -15.61 -40.00
C GLN A 148 20.25 -16.22 -40.93
N VAL A 149 19.11 -15.55 -41.13
CA VAL A 149 18.07 -15.98 -42.07
C VAL A 149 18.51 -15.78 -43.53
N GLU A 150 19.22 -14.69 -43.85
CA GLU A 150 19.77 -14.43 -45.20
C GLU A 150 20.93 -15.38 -45.56
N ILE A 151 21.78 -15.76 -44.60
CA ILE A 151 22.87 -16.72 -44.83
C ILE A 151 22.30 -18.13 -45.09
N ASN A 152 21.25 -18.53 -44.37
CA ASN A 152 20.64 -19.86 -44.55
C ASN A 152 19.79 -19.98 -45.82
N THR A 153 19.16 -18.90 -46.28
CA THR A 153 18.41 -18.89 -47.55
C THR A 153 19.33 -18.82 -48.78
N SER A 154 20.51 -18.21 -48.67
CA SER A 154 21.51 -18.17 -49.74
C SER A 154 22.27 -19.49 -49.90
N SER A 155 22.35 -20.30 -48.83
CA SER A 155 23.06 -21.60 -48.83
C SER A 155 22.23 -22.75 -49.43
N GLN A 156 20.96 -22.53 -49.78
CA GLN A 156 20.08 -23.54 -50.42
C GLN A 156 20.04 -23.46 -51.96
N LYS A 157 20.91 -22.66 -52.60
CA LYS A 157 20.97 -22.53 -54.08
C LYS A 157 22.17 -23.18 -54.76
N ILE A 158 22.90 -24.06 -54.08
CA ILE A 158 23.95 -24.87 -54.71
C ILE A 158 23.68 -26.33 -54.34
N PHE A 159 22.83 -26.99 -55.13
CA PHE A 159 23.01 -28.32 -55.73
C PHE A 159 21.78 -28.65 -56.57
#